data_AF-A0A918NA37-F1
#
_entry.id   AF-A0A918NA37-F1
#
_cell.length_a   1.000
_cell.length_b   1.000
_cell.length_c   1.000
_cell.angle_alpha   90.00
_cell.angle_beta   90.00
_cell.angle_gamma   90.00
#
_symmetry.space_group_name_H-M   'P 1'
#
loop_
_entity.id
_entity.type
_entity.pdbx_description
1 polymer ?
#
loop_
_entity_poly.entity_id
_entity_poly.type
_entity_poly.pdbx_seq_one_letter_code
_entity_poly.pdbx_strand_id
1 'polypeptide(L)'
;MLVKYAGYDFSIPANPSVVVSSGDNDRVDILMFKYDHPERSGYITLMNMSSDPTLEELQDVRGCDFATFIEDLITRNDDTTCNREPLEAFYKDLGESDFGSWDGKDNSKWLYMFDMDKSLIYLISPGEKIVQIATDMLNTERELKAVINQYVK
;
A
#
# COMPACT_ATOMS: atom_id res chain seq x y z
N MET A 1 16.38 0.03 -9.18
CA MET A 1 16.98 -1.08 -8.40
C MET A 1 15.89 -2.10 -8.19
N LEU A 2 16.14 -3.37 -8.52
CA LEU A 2 15.17 -4.43 -8.24
C LEU A 2 15.33 -4.89 -6.78
N VAL A 3 14.22 -4.98 -6.04
CA VAL A 3 14.20 -5.31 -4.62
C VAL A 3 13.21 -6.43 -4.35
N LYS A 4 13.68 -7.54 -3.77
CA LYS A 4 12.81 -8.64 -3.36
C LYS A 4 12.22 -8.38 -1.98
N TYR A 5 10.90 -8.32 -1.89
CA TYR A 5 10.18 -8.04 -0.65
C TYR A 5 8.80 -8.71 -0.64
N ALA A 6 8.43 -9.34 0.47
CA ALA A 6 7.17 -10.09 0.66
C ALA A 6 6.83 -11.15 -0.43
N GLY A 7 7.83 -11.60 -1.20
CA GLY A 7 7.65 -12.54 -2.33
C GLY A 7 7.49 -11.88 -3.71
N TYR A 8 7.65 -10.56 -3.81
CA TYR A 8 7.55 -9.79 -5.05
C TYR A 8 8.85 -9.02 -5.37
N ASP A 9 8.95 -8.50 -6.60
CA ASP A 9 10.09 -7.72 -7.10
C ASP A 9 9.70 -6.24 -7.33
N PHE A 10 10.12 -5.33 -6.44
CA PHE A 10 9.89 -3.88 -6.54
C PHE A 10 10.94 -3.18 -7.40
N SER A 11 10.53 -2.29 -8.31
CA SER A 11 11.47 -1.43 -9.07
C SER A 11 11.66 -0.08 -8.39
N ILE A 12 12.43 -0.11 -7.31
CA ILE A 12 12.73 1.05 -6.49
C ILE A 12 13.65 2.02 -7.26
N PRO A 13 13.38 3.35 -7.29
CA PRO A 13 14.27 4.34 -7.89
C PRO A 13 15.73 4.21 -7.44
N ALA A 14 16.67 4.55 -8.32
CA ALA A 14 18.09 4.41 -8.02
C ALA A 14 18.56 5.45 -6.97
N ASN A 15 19.67 5.12 -6.30
CA ASN A 15 20.41 6.00 -5.38
C ASN A 15 19.60 6.50 -4.15
N PRO A 16 19.01 5.61 -3.32
CA PRO A 16 18.55 6.00 -1.99
C PRO A 16 19.75 6.41 -1.10
N SER A 17 19.56 7.45 -0.30
CA SER A 17 20.56 7.95 0.66
C SER A 17 20.61 7.12 1.94
N VAL A 18 19.48 6.53 2.34
CA VAL A 18 19.38 5.60 3.49
C VAL A 18 18.42 4.46 3.14
N VAL A 19 18.76 3.25 3.57
CA VAL A 19 17.85 2.09 3.54
C VAL A 19 17.68 1.60 4.98
N VAL A 20 16.44 1.51 5.46
CA VAL A 20 16.09 0.96 6.77
C VAL A 20 15.31 -0.33 6.56
N SER A 21 15.70 -1.38 7.27
CA SER A 21 15.04 -2.69 7.26
C SER A 21 14.71 -3.05 8.70
N SER A 22 13.45 -3.39 8.97
CA SER A 22 12.96 -3.78 10.31
C SER A 22 12.06 -5.01 10.22
N GLY A 23 12.14 -5.86 11.23
CA GLY A 23 11.45 -7.16 11.31
C GLY A 23 12.34 -8.20 12.01
N ASP A 24 11.84 -9.43 12.18
CA ASP A 24 12.61 -10.54 12.73
C ASP A 24 13.46 -11.24 11.64
N ASN A 25 14.37 -12.12 12.05
CA ASN A 25 15.37 -12.76 11.19
C ASN A 25 14.77 -13.49 9.97
N ASP A 26 13.54 -14.00 10.09
CA ASP A 26 12.82 -14.71 9.03
C ASP A 26 11.84 -13.84 8.23
N ARG A 27 11.59 -12.57 8.65
CA ARG A 27 10.60 -11.67 8.03
C ARG A 27 11.00 -10.20 8.15
N VAL A 28 11.17 -9.51 7.01
CA VAL A 28 11.27 -8.04 6.99
C VAL A 28 9.87 -7.46 6.91
N ASP A 29 9.40 -6.87 8.00
CA ASP A 29 8.06 -6.30 8.12
C ASP A 29 7.99 -4.86 7.57
N ILE A 30 9.12 -4.14 7.56
CA ILE A 30 9.23 -2.78 7.00
C ILE A 30 10.56 -2.63 6.24
N LEU A 31 10.51 -2.12 5.01
CA LEU A 31 11.66 -1.73 4.21
C LEU A 31 11.48 -0.30 3.66
N MET A 32 12.28 0.65 4.14
CA MET A 32 12.19 2.07 3.80
C MET A 32 13.42 2.54 3.03
N PHE A 33 13.18 3.29 1.96
CA PHE A 33 14.17 3.98 1.14
C PHE A 33 14.00 5.49 1.31
N LYS A 34 14.98 6.19 1.89
CA LYS A 34 15.01 7.66 1.91
C LYS A 34 15.83 8.19 0.74
N TYR A 35 15.34 9.23 0.09
CA TYR A 35 16.04 9.98 -0.95
C TYR A 35 16.34 11.39 -0.45
N ASP A 36 17.57 11.84 -0.66
CA ASP A 36 18.08 13.14 -0.23
C ASP A 36 18.85 13.78 -1.40
N HIS A 37 18.14 14.04 -2.50
CA HIS A 37 18.68 14.62 -3.72
C HIS A 37 18.00 15.98 -4.01
N PRO A 38 18.71 17.01 -4.51
CA PRO A 38 18.12 18.34 -4.75
C PRO A 38 16.92 18.35 -5.71
N GLU A 39 16.87 17.40 -6.65
CA GLU A 39 15.78 17.25 -7.61
C GLU A 39 14.69 16.26 -7.13
N ARG A 40 14.95 15.50 -6.05
CA ARG A 40 14.03 14.49 -5.52
C ARG A 40 14.39 14.10 -4.08
N SER A 41 13.64 14.64 -3.12
CA SER A 41 13.71 14.29 -1.70
C SER A 41 12.42 13.59 -1.26
N GLY A 42 12.52 12.70 -0.28
CA GLY A 42 11.36 12.01 0.30
C GLY A 42 11.66 10.56 0.67
N TYR A 43 10.63 9.71 0.69
CA TYR A 43 10.73 8.30 1.00
C TYR A 43 9.83 7.40 0.15
N ILE A 44 10.18 6.12 0.09
CA ILE A 44 9.31 5.01 -0.29
C ILE A 44 9.44 3.94 0.80
N THR A 45 8.35 3.58 1.45
CA THR A 45 8.30 2.49 2.45
C THR A 45 7.45 1.36 1.91
N LEU A 46 7.94 0.12 2.05
CA LEU A 46 7.21 -1.12 1.84
C LEU A 46 6.93 -1.75 3.20
N MET A 47 5.70 -2.19 3.45
CA MET A 47 5.29 -2.81 4.72
C MET A 47 4.46 -4.06 4.46
N ASN A 48 4.83 -5.17 5.10
CA ASN A 48 4.14 -6.45 4.97
C ASN A 48 3.02 -6.54 6.00
N MET A 49 1.84 -6.11 5.61
CA MET A 49 0.65 -6.09 6.47
C MET A 49 0.07 -7.50 6.72
N SER A 50 0.43 -8.49 5.90
CA SER A 50 -0.11 -9.88 5.92
C SER A 50 0.10 -10.68 7.23
N SER A 51 0.71 -10.09 8.26
CA SER A 51 0.97 -10.74 9.56
C SER A 51 0.94 -9.74 10.72
N ASP A 52 0.38 -8.55 10.51
CA ASP A 52 0.20 -7.56 11.58
C ASP A 52 -0.99 -8.00 12.46
N PRO A 53 -0.77 -8.35 13.75
CA PRO A 53 -1.83 -8.85 14.62
C PRO A 53 -2.91 -7.79 14.91
N THR A 54 -2.59 -6.50 14.78
CA THR A 54 -3.56 -5.42 15.01
C THR A 54 -4.67 -5.43 13.95
N LEU A 55 -4.43 -6.02 12.77
CA LEU A 55 -5.46 -6.18 11.75
C LEU A 55 -6.50 -7.21 12.15
N GLU A 56 -6.10 -8.31 12.80
CA GLU A 56 -7.02 -9.33 13.31
C GLU A 56 -7.83 -8.78 14.49
N GLU A 57 -7.17 -8.10 15.45
CA GLU A 57 -7.82 -7.46 16.60
C GLU A 57 -8.90 -6.43 16.20
N LEU A 58 -8.70 -5.73 15.07
CA LEU A 58 -9.64 -4.73 14.54
C LEU A 58 -10.74 -5.33 13.63
N GLN A 59 -10.79 -6.65 13.41
CA GLN A 59 -11.80 -7.27 12.55
C GLN A 59 -13.22 -7.07 13.05
N ASP A 60 -13.48 -7.23 14.35
CA ASP A 60 -14.81 -7.00 14.94
C ASP A 60 -15.28 -5.55 14.77
N VAL A 61 -14.34 -4.58 14.80
CA VAL A 61 -14.63 -3.16 14.56
C VAL A 61 -14.98 -2.92 13.09
N ARG A 62 -14.24 -3.53 12.15
CA ARG A 62 -14.48 -3.40 10.70
C ARG A 62 -15.65 -4.24 10.20
N GLY A 63 -16.07 -5.29 10.89
CA GLY A 63 -17.10 -6.25 10.45
C GLY A 63 -16.67 -7.18 9.31
N CYS A 64 -15.45 -7.03 8.80
CA CYS A 64 -14.89 -7.74 7.65
C CYS A 64 -13.36 -7.84 7.77
N ASP A 65 -12.74 -8.68 6.94
CA ASP A 65 -11.29 -8.76 6.83
C ASP A 65 -10.68 -7.42 6.33
N PHE A 66 -9.37 -7.26 6.48
CA PHE A 66 -8.71 -6.01 6.13
C PHE A 66 -8.61 -5.76 4.62
N ALA A 67 -8.58 -6.81 3.80
CA ALA A 67 -8.52 -6.66 2.34
C ALA A 67 -9.84 -6.11 1.80
N THR A 68 -10.96 -6.73 2.18
CA THR A 68 -12.33 -6.28 1.87
C THR A 68 -12.57 -4.86 2.39
N PHE A 69 -12.12 -4.53 3.61
CA PHE A 69 -12.27 -3.17 4.15
C PHE A 69 -11.58 -2.10 3.30
N ILE A 70 -10.32 -2.32 2.90
CA ILE A 70 -9.57 -1.36 2.09
C ILE A 70 -10.10 -1.33 0.65
N GLU A 71 -10.60 -2.45 0.12
CA GLU A 71 -11.26 -2.51 -1.18
C GLU A 71 -12.57 -1.72 -1.20
N ASP A 72 -13.45 -1.93 -0.23
CA ASP A 72 -14.73 -1.21 -0.11
C ASP A 72 -14.49 0.29 0.15
N LEU A 73 -13.48 0.64 0.96
CA LEU A 73 -13.05 2.02 1.19
C LEU A 73 -12.57 2.71 -0.09
N ILE A 74 -11.68 2.08 -0.86
CA ILE A 74 -11.10 2.71 -2.05
C ILE A 74 -12.05 2.67 -3.26
N THR A 75 -12.95 1.68 -3.34
CA THR A 75 -13.96 1.63 -4.41
C THR A 75 -15.26 2.36 -4.08
N ARG A 76 -15.43 2.82 -2.83
CA ARG A 76 -16.68 3.40 -2.29
C ARG A 76 -17.88 2.47 -2.50
N ASN A 77 -17.73 1.21 -2.08
CA ASN A 77 -18.77 0.20 -2.26
C ASN A 77 -19.93 0.40 -1.27
N ASP A 78 -21.09 0.80 -1.80
CA ASP A 78 -22.33 0.95 -1.01
C ASP A 78 -22.90 -0.41 -0.52
N ASP A 79 -22.62 -1.51 -1.24
CA ASP A 79 -23.04 -2.89 -0.93
C ASP A 79 -21.90 -3.67 -0.22
N THR A 80 -21.31 -2.99 0.77
CA THR A 80 -20.25 -3.50 1.65
C THR A 80 -20.76 -4.54 2.65
N THR A 81 -19.94 -5.55 2.93
CA THR A 81 -20.15 -6.48 4.06
C THR A 81 -19.55 -5.97 5.37
N CYS A 82 -18.66 -4.98 5.30
CA CYS A 82 -18.06 -4.30 6.44
C CYS A 82 -19.05 -3.41 7.19
N ASN A 83 -18.73 -3.13 8.46
CA ASN A 83 -19.40 -2.11 9.28
C ASN A 83 -19.25 -0.73 8.63
N ARG A 84 -20.39 -0.03 8.44
CA ARG A 84 -20.41 1.28 7.78
C ARG A 84 -19.80 2.41 8.59
N GLU A 85 -19.95 2.42 9.92
CA GLU A 85 -19.46 3.51 10.78
C GLU A 85 -17.94 3.77 10.64
N PRO A 86 -17.05 2.75 10.65
CA PRO A 86 -15.64 2.94 10.32
C PRO A 86 -15.40 3.45 8.89
N LEU A 87 -16.10 2.91 7.88
CA LEU A 87 -15.95 3.37 6.49
C LEU A 87 -16.34 4.84 6.34
N GLU A 88 -17.46 5.27 6.92
CA GLU A 88 -17.92 6.66 6.95
C GLU A 88 -16.94 7.59 7.68
N ALA A 89 -16.33 7.12 8.77
CA ALA A 89 -15.30 7.87 9.48
C ALA A 89 -14.06 8.10 8.60
N PHE A 90 -13.59 7.07 7.87
CA PHE A 90 -12.50 7.23 6.90
C PHE A 90 -12.92 8.11 5.72
N TYR A 91 -14.07 7.90 5.08
CA TYR A 91 -14.54 8.72 3.94
C TYR A 91 -14.55 10.22 4.24
N LYS A 92 -14.81 10.61 5.49
CA LYS A 92 -14.77 12.00 5.95
C LYS A 92 -13.35 12.55 6.07
N ASP A 93 -12.38 11.71 6.44
CA ASP A 93 -10.97 12.06 6.57
C ASP A 93 -10.26 12.14 5.21
N LEU A 94 -10.65 11.29 4.24
CA LEU A 94 -10.04 11.24 2.90
C LEU A 94 -10.23 12.51 2.05
N GLY A 95 -11.19 13.38 2.38
CA GLY A 95 -11.37 14.68 1.72
C GLY A 95 -11.49 14.60 0.19
N GLU A 96 -10.65 15.37 -0.50
CA GLU A 96 -10.54 15.42 -1.97
C GLU A 96 -9.42 14.51 -2.53
N SER A 97 -8.95 13.51 -1.77
CA SER A 97 -7.92 12.57 -2.25
C SER A 97 -8.35 11.89 -3.56
N ASP A 98 -7.41 11.69 -4.48
CA ASP A 98 -7.62 10.87 -5.67
C ASP A 98 -7.42 9.40 -5.32
N PHE A 99 -8.36 8.53 -5.68
CA PHE A 99 -8.36 7.13 -5.28
C PHE A 99 -8.83 6.25 -6.43
N GLY A 100 -8.34 5.02 -6.46
CA GLY A 100 -8.73 4.08 -7.50
C GLY A 100 -8.07 2.72 -7.36
N SER A 101 -8.29 1.90 -8.38
CA SER A 101 -7.77 0.54 -8.41
C SER A 101 -7.40 0.08 -9.81
N TRP A 102 -6.44 -0.83 -9.90
CA TRP A 102 -6.20 -1.59 -11.12
C TRP A 102 -5.84 -3.05 -10.81
N ASP A 103 -6.22 -3.95 -11.72
CA ASP A 103 -5.92 -5.37 -11.59
C ASP A 103 -4.47 -5.66 -11.96
N GLY A 104 -3.83 -6.52 -11.16
CA GLY A 104 -2.53 -7.11 -11.42
C GLY A 104 -2.63 -8.45 -12.17
N LYS A 105 -1.48 -8.99 -12.60
CA LYS A 105 -1.43 -10.18 -13.46
C LYS A 105 -1.81 -11.51 -12.76
N ASP A 106 -1.77 -11.56 -11.43
CA ASP A 106 -1.93 -12.78 -10.63
C ASP A 106 -3.23 -12.79 -9.79
N ASN A 107 -4.30 -12.19 -10.31
CA ASN A 107 -5.52 -11.86 -9.55
C ASN A 107 -5.23 -11.02 -8.28
N SER A 108 -4.12 -10.28 -8.30
CA SER A 108 -3.83 -9.27 -7.30
C SER A 108 -4.55 -7.97 -7.64
N LYS A 109 -4.97 -7.23 -6.63
CA LYS A 109 -5.58 -5.91 -6.78
C LYS A 109 -4.62 -4.86 -6.26
N TRP A 110 -4.39 -3.83 -7.06
CA TRP A 110 -3.71 -2.62 -6.61
C TRP A 110 -4.77 -1.60 -6.28
N LEU A 111 -4.76 -1.11 -5.05
CA LEU A 111 -5.63 -0.04 -4.56
C LEU A 111 -4.74 1.15 -4.20
N TYR A 112 -5.11 2.35 -4.62
CA TYR A 112 -4.32 3.55 -4.36
C TYR A 112 -5.15 4.70 -3.83
N MET A 113 -4.47 5.58 -3.10
CA MET A 113 -4.98 6.82 -2.56
C MET A 113 -3.87 7.86 -2.57
N PHE A 114 -4.13 9.01 -3.19
CA PHE A 114 -3.24 10.15 -3.32
C PHE A 114 -3.83 11.34 -2.57
N ASP A 115 -3.15 11.74 -1.51
CA ASP A 115 -3.29 13.07 -0.91
C ASP A 115 -2.15 13.97 -1.41
N MET A 116 -2.29 15.29 -1.27
CA MET A 116 -1.31 16.27 -1.76
C MET A 116 0.10 16.04 -1.19
N ASP A 117 0.19 15.59 0.06
CA ASP A 117 1.44 15.36 0.78
C ASP A 117 1.93 13.90 0.73
N LYS A 118 1.04 12.93 0.52
CA LYS A 118 1.34 11.49 0.67
C LYS A 118 0.46 10.59 -0.19
N SER A 119 1.07 9.53 -0.68
CA SER A 119 0.46 8.45 -1.43
C SER A 119 0.50 7.15 -0.61
N LEU A 120 -0.66 6.50 -0.47
CA LEU A 120 -0.80 5.16 0.10
C LEU A 120 -1.30 4.20 -0.97
N ILE A 121 -0.69 3.02 -1.02
CA ILE A 121 -0.98 2.00 -2.02
C ILE A 121 -1.02 0.66 -1.31
N TYR A 122 -2.00 -0.18 -1.64
CA TYR A 122 -2.11 -1.53 -1.15
C TYR A 122 -2.06 -2.50 -2.33
N LEU A 123 -1.07 -3.40 -2.30
CA LEU A 123 -1.07 -4.61 -3.11
C LEU A 123 -1.75 -5.70 -2.30
N ILE A 124 -2.95 -6.08 -2.70
CA ILE A 124 -3.69 -7.22 -2.16
C ILE A 124 -3.52 -8.38 -3.15
N SER A 125 -3.20 -9.57 -2.67
CA SER A 125 -3.06 -10.78 -3.49
C SER A 125 -3.82 -11.97 -2.89
N PRO A 126 -4.16 -13.00 -3.69
CA PRO A 126 -4.89 -14.17 -3.20
C PRO A 126 -4.25 -14.80 -1.96
N GLY A 127 -5.09 -15.15 -0.98
CA GLY A 127 -4.66 -15.61 0.34
C GLY A 127 -4.16 -14.49 1.26
N GLU A 128 -4.82 -13.31 1.18
CA GLU A 128 -4.65 -12.16 2.10
C GLU A 128 -3.21 -11.69 2.29
N LYS A 129 -2.39 -11.82 1.23
CA LYS A 129 -1.08 -11.18 1.19
C LYS A 129 -1.27 -9.71 0.87
N ILE A 130 -0.93 -8.86 1.82
CA ILE A 130 -1.14 -7.41 1.75
C ILE A 130 0.22 -6.74 1.95
N VAL A 131 0.65 -5.99 0.93
CA VAL A 131 1.82 -5.10 1.03
C VAL A 131 1.34 -3.67 0.90
N GLN A 132 1.53 -2.87 1.95
CA GLN A 132 1.33 -1.43 1.88
C GLN A 132 2.60 -0.76 1.35
N ILE A 133 2.43 0.22 0.47
CA ILE A 133 3.47 1.14 0.04
C ILE A 133 3.05 2.53 0.51
N ALA A 134 3.96 3.27 1.13
CA ALA A 134 3.76 4.66 1.54
C ALA A 134 4.89 5.53 0.97
N THR A 135 4.55 6.69 0.40
CA THR A 135 5.54 7.58 -0.23
C THR A 135 5.02 9.02 -0.33
N ASP A 136 5.92 9.98 -0.27
CA ASP A 136 5.71 11.41 -0.56
C ASP A 136 6.34 11.83 -1.92
N MET A 137 6.72 10.85 -2.75
CA MET A 137 7.50 11.05 -3.98
C MET A 137 6.84 10.52 -5.27
N LEU A 138 5.66 9.90 -5.19
CA LEU A 138 4.94 9.28 -6.31
C LEU A 138 3.47 9.67 -6.21
N ASN A 139 3.10 10.81 -6.81
CA ASN A 139 1.82 11.47 -6.52
C ASN A 139 0.85 11.34 -7.72
N THR A 140 1.12 10.38 -8.60
CA THR A 140 0.29 10.06 -9.76
C THR A 140 0.27 8.56 -10.05
N GLU A 141 -0.84 8.05 -10.60
CA GLU A 141 -0.98 6.65 -10.99
C GLU A 141 0.12 6.22 -11.99
N ARG A 142 0.56 7.15 -12.85
CA ARG A 142 1.64 6.90 -13.81
C ARG A 142 2.99 6.66 -13.13
N GLU A 143 3.30 7.41 -12.07
CA GLU A 143 4.55 7.27 -11.33
C GLU A 143 4.56 6.02 -10.45
N LEU A 144 3.42 5.72 -9.80
CA LEU A 144 3.20 4.42 -9.16
C LEU A 144 3.46 3.29 -10.15
N LYS A 145 2.75 3.28 -11.28
CA LYS A 145 2.92 2.29 -12.35
C LYS A 145 4.33 2.28 -12.94
N ALA A 146 5.12 3.36 -12.88
CA ALA A 146 6.53 3.30 -13.28
C ALA A 146 7.42 2.52 -12.28
N VAL A 147 7.14 2.63 -10.98
CA VAL A 147 7.82 1.87 -9.89
C VAL A 147 7.28 0.43 -9.78
N ILE A 148 6.03 0.22 -10.18
CA ILE A 148 5.24 -1.01 -9.92
C ILE A 148 4.97 -1.86 -11.18
N ASN A 149 5.08 -1.36 -12.42
CA ASN A 149 4.87 -2.19 -13.62
C ASN A 149 5.99 -3.21 -13.91
N GLN A 150 6.91 -3.45 -12.97
CA GLN A 150 7.88 -4.55 -13.05
C GLN A 150 7.46 -5.78 -12.24
N TYR A 151 6.17 -5.87 -11.88
CA TYR A 151 5.58 -6.97 -11.13
C TYR A 151 5.25 -8.19 -12.00
N VAL A 152 5.61 -9.35 -11.46
CA VAL A 152 5.66 -10.66 -12.15
C VAL A 152 4.37 -11.01 -12.90
N LYS A 153 4.38 -11.46 -14.16
CA LYS A 153 5.51 -11.64 -15.11
C LYS A 153 5.28 -10.73 -16.29
#